data_AF-A0A268TY01-F1
#
_entry.id   AF-A0A268TY01-F1
#
_cell.length_a   1.000
_cell.length_b   1.000
_cell.length_c   1.000
_cell.angle_alpha   90.00
_cell.angle_beta   90.00
_cell.angle_gamma   90.00
#
_symmetry.space_group_name_H-M   'P 1'
#
loop_
_entity.id
_entity.type
_entity.pdbx_description
1 polymer ?
#
loop_
_entity_poly.entity_id
_entity_poly.type
_entity_poly.pdbx_seq_one_letter_code
_entity_poly.pdbx_strand_id
1 'polypeptide(L)'
;MKKLLDCFEYLKRYHIDVLDTISIMLEFFILKSQKLKALRSLIQNEMKKNLIYQELETLIQSLIKPSFYVKINPNVNILKVLKIIDQTPLGNQIIEQFLHTITQKKTSNKLYYYSTPSEINQLLISLLEIVPGDEIYNPCYGIGSVFLSIGNATKDIKLYGEELDEKLSNIAHLIAQVAQIKDTKLCVNDILKQPIFKSKNGFEKFDKVLCNPPLYAHMGIEYLKEDERFGKMGILVKNYPELVFLTHALAHLKKRGVFIIRNQTLQKSSLEEKLRERLCKEKMIEAIIELPKNIFPHQNHEFSILVISPQNEDILHINANNEHFYQKDGKYNRLIHIEELANIFKKKLKTPYSTLTPLEQIQIHDLRAQSYVNRNSPLTHSDTLQSLGVEIFRGQRVYGSPKDESIEYYDVGIADFKPYGITQIFENKKNRGDKVKIKKYALQSYDILLSLRGISPKIALLGEVKSRCVANAGIITLRAKNKQTAIALYCYFFRSAGETALKKIYEQSGENTVNIENLYRLNIPKDYSKDSKKIFTTLEKLGKELEMIENKIKNLKGS
;
A
#
# COMPACT_ATOMS: atom_id res chain seq x y z
N MET A 1 -8.13 -11.39 27.40
CA MET A 1 -8.45 -11.44 25.94
C MET A 1 -9.40 -12.57 25.57
N LYS A 2 -9.03 -13.86 25.70
CA LYS A 2 -9.85 -15.01 25.28
C LYS A 2 -11.33 -14.93 25.73
N LYS A 3 -11.59 -14.63 27.00
CA LYS A 3 -12.96 -14.47 27.53
C LYS A 3 -13.80 -13.42 26.80
N LEU A 4 -13.21 -12.29 26.36
CA LEU A 4 -13.92 -11.26 25.60
C LEU A 4 -14.24 -11.73 24.19
N LEU A 5 -13.30 -12.42 23.54
CA LEU A 5 -13.51 -13.00 22.22
C LEU A 5 -14.59 -14.08 22.25
N ASP A 6 -14.57 -14.95 23.25
CA ASP A 6 -15.60 -15.97 23.45
C ASP A 6 -16.98 -15.33 23.71
N CYS A 7 -17.03 -14.22 24.47
CA CYS A 7 -18.26 -13.44 24.68
C CYS A 7 -18.77 -12.82 23.39
N PHE A 8 -17.88 -12.26 22.57
CA PHE A 8 -18.22 -11.67 21.27
C PHE A 8 -18.77 -12.72 20.31
N GLU A 9 -18.09 -13.88 20.16
CA GLU A 9 -18.57 -14.97 19.31
C GLU A 9 -19.86 -15.60 19.84
N TYR A 10 -20.11 -15.56 21.16
CA TYR A 10 -21.38 -15.96 21.75
C TYR A 10 -22.51 -15.00 21.34
N LEU A 11 -22.34 -13.69 21.55
CA LEU A 11 -23.33 -12.67 21.20
C LEU A 11 -23.64 -12.64 19.69
N LYS A 12 -22.61 -12.79 18.86
CA LYS A 12 -22.73 -12.84 17.40
C LYS A 12 -23.67 -13.93 16.88
N ARG A 13 -23.92 -15.01 17.65
CA ARG A 13 -24.89 -16.06 17.27
C ARG A 13 -26.34 -15.60 17.35
N TYR A 14 -26.61 -14.51 18.07
CA TYR A 14 -27.96 -13.99 18.33
C TYR A 14 -28.27 -12.69 17.58
N HIS A 15 -27.29 -12.16 16.84
CA HIS A 15 -27.40 -10.91 16.07
C HIS A 15 -27.00 -11.16 14.62
N ILE A 16 -27.77 -10.62 13.68
CA ILE A 16 -27.52 -10.80 12.24
C ILE A 16 -26.33 -9.96 11.79
N ASP A 17 -26.27 -8.70 12.26
CA ASP A 17 -25.18 -7.78 11.94
C ASP A 17 -24.06 -7.90 13.00
N VAL A 18 -22.82 -8.01 12.53
CA VAL A 18 -21.66 -8.01 13.41
C VAL A 18 -21.46 -6.64 14.08
N LEU A 19 -21.88 -5.55 13.43
CA LEU A 19 -21.75 -4.20 13.94
C LEU A 19 -22.57 -4.03 15.22
N ASP A 20 -23.77 -4.60 15.27
CA ASP A 20 -24.61 -4.66 16.48
C ASP A 20 -23.88 -5.35 17.64
N THR A 21 -23.17 -6.45 17.34
CA THR A 21 -22.40 -7.18 18.35
C THR A 21 -21.23 -6.34 18.88
N ILE A 22 -20.59 -5.55 18.02
CA ILE A 22 -19.52 -4.62 18.42
C ILE A 22 -20.09 -3.52 19.33
N SER A 23 -21.21 -2.91 18.94
CA SER A 23 -21.89 -1.89 19.74
C SER A 23 -22.27 -2.42 21.13
N ILE A 24 -22.89 -3.60 21.22
CA ILE A 24 -23.25 -4.23 22.51
C ILE A 24 -22.01 -4.44 23.40
N MET A 25 -20.90 -4.91 22.83
CA MET A 25 -19.66 -5.06 23.61
C MET A 25 -19.14 -3.71 24.13
N LEU A 26 -19.17 -2.66 23.30
CA LEU A 26 -18.75 -1.31 23.68
C LEU A 26 -19.69 -0.70 24.74
N GLU A 27 -21.01 -0.89 24.60
CA GLU A 27 -22.01 -0.51 25.59
C GLU A 27 -21.72 -1.14 26.96
N PHE A 28 -21.37 -2.43 26.99
CA PHE A 28 -20.98 -3.10 28.23
C PHE A 28 -19.65 -2.60 28.79
N PHE A 29 -18.69 -2.22 27.93
CA PHE A 29 -17.45 -1.60 28.40
C PHE A 29 -17.71 -0.21 29.01
N ILE A 30 -18.60 0.59 28.42
CA ILE A 30 -19.05 1.87 28.96
C ILE A 30 -19.79 1.66 30.29
N LEU A 31 -20.75 0.74 30.35
CA LEU A 31 -21.48 0.42 31.57
C LEU A 31 -20.54 0.02 32.71
N LYS A 32 -19.59 -0.87 32.42
CA LYS A 32 -18.60 -1.31 33.41
C LYS A 32 -17.70 -0.16 33.86
N SER A 33 -17.20 0.65 32.94
CA SER A 33 -16.28 1.74 33.27
C SER A 33 -16.96 2.87 34.05
N GLN A 34 -18.23 3.17 33.79
CA GLN A 34 -18.93 4.33 34.37
C GLN A 34 -19.90 3.97 35.51
N LYS A 35 -20.46 2.75 35.54
CA LYS A 35 -21.50 2.32 36.51
C LYS A 35 -21.25 0.90 37.05
N LEU A 36 -20.00 0.59 37.44
CA LEU A 36 -19.61 -0.72 37.98
C LEU A 36 -20.51 -1.24 39.11
N LYS A 37 -20.93 -0.38 40.04
CA LYS A 37 -21.80 -0.77 41.16
C LYS A 37 -23.19 -1.22 40.68
N ALA A 38 -23.78 -0.50 39.73
CA ALA A 38 -25.07 -0.86 39.15
C ALA A 38 -24.97 -2.18 38.35
N LEU A 39 -23.88 -2.35 37.57
CA LEU A 39 -23.58 -3.62 36.90
C LEU A 39 -23.54 -4.80 37.88
N ARG A 40 -22.86 -4.65 39.03
CA ARG A 40 -22.78 -5.72 40.04
C ARG A 40 -24.12 -5.99 40.72
N SER A 41 -24.94 -4.97 40.94
CA SER A 41 -26.30 -5.12 41.46
C SER A 41 -27.17 -5.95 40.51
N LEU A 42 -27.11 -5.70 39.20
CA LEU A 42 -27.81 -6.52 38.20
C LEU A 42 -27.40 -8.00 38.24
N ILE A 43 -26.12 -8.28 38.52
CA ILE A 43 -25.58 -9.64 38.56
C ILE A 43 -26.04 -10.40 39.81
N GLN A 44 -26.18 -9.70 40.95
CA GLN A 44 -26.49 -10.28 42.26
C GLN A 44 -27.99 -10.43 42.52
N ASN A 45 -28.82 -9.58 41.92
CA ASN A 45 -30.26 -9.59 42.14
C ASN A 45 -30.93 -10.87 41.60
N GLU A 46 -31.73 -11.54 42.44
CA GLU A 46 -32.61 -12.65 42.06
C GLU A 46 -33.88 -12.14 41.35
N MET A 47 -33.70 -11.33 40.31
CA MET A 47 -34.82 -10.77 39.54
C MET A 47 -35.27 -11.73 38.44
N LYS A 48 -36.56 -11.65 38.08
CA LYS A 48 -37.06 -12.31 36.87
C LYS A 48 -36.30 -11.81 35.65
N LYS A 49 -35.98 -12.72 34.73
CA LYS A 49 -35.18 -12.44 33.52
C LYS A 49 -35.61 -11.15 32.80
N ASN A 50 -36.90 -10.93 32.57
CA ASN A 50 -37.39 -9.76 31.83
C ASN A 50 -37.07 -8.42 32.52
N LEU A 51 -37.09 -8.36 33.85
CA LEU A 51 -36.74 -7.14 34.58
C LEU A 51 -35.26 -6.80 34.43
N ILE A 52 -34.37 -7.80 34.43
CA ILE A 52 -32.92 -7.59 34.22
C ILE A 52 -32.66 -6.93 32.86
N TYR A 53 -33.38 -7.33 31.81
CA TYR A 53 -33.25 -6.71 30.49
C TYR A 53 -33.71 -5.25 30.48
N GLN A 54 -34.86 -4.95 31.10
CA GLN A 54 -35.39 -3.59 31.16
C GLN A 54 -34.49 -2.65 31.98
N GLU A 55 -33.97 -3.11 33.12
CA GLU A 55 -33.05 -2.32 33.93
C GLU A 55 -31.71 -2.11 33.22
N LEU A 56 -31.18 -3.15 32.56
CA LEU A 56 -29.95 -3.04 31.78
C LEU A 56 -30.10 -2.03 30.63
N GLU A 57 -31.20 -2.10 29.90
CA GLU A 57 -31.54 -1.15 28.84
C GLU A 57 -31.60 0.29 29.37
N THR A 58 -32.30 0.50 30.49
CA THR A 58 -32.40 1.81 31.14
C THR A 58 -31.03 2.33 31.58
N LEU A 59 -30.19 1.46 32.14
CA LEU A 59 -28.84 1.82 32.58
C LEU A 59 -27.95 2.20 31.40
N ILE A 60 -27.95 1.44 30.31
CA ILE A 60 -27.14 1.75 29.13
C ILE A 60 -27.63 3.04 28.48
N GLN A 61 -28.93 3.21 28.27
CA GLN A 61 -29.49 4.44 27.68
C GLN A 61 -29.28 5.69 28.55
N SER A 62 -28.99 5.54 29.84
CA SER A 62 -28.56 6.66 30.70
C SER A 62 -27.10 7.09 30.47
N LEU A 63 -26.29 6.27 29.80
CA LEU A 63 -24.86 6.48 29.59
C LEU A 63 -24.51 6.86 28.16
N ILE A 64 -25.34 6.48 27.19
CA ILE A 64 -25.11 6.73 25.76
C ILE A 64 -26.35 7.38 25.15
N LYS A 65 -26.20 8.01 23.97
CA LYS A 65 -27.38 8.53 23.25
C LYS A 65 -28.32 7.37 22.93
N PRO A 66 -29.65 7.52 23.13
CA PRO A 66 -30.61 6.43 22.87
C PRO A 66 -30.54 5.88 21.43
N SER A 67 -30.20 6.72 20.44
CA SER A 67 -30.03 6.30 19.04
C SER A 67 -28.87 5.34 18.81
N PHE A 68 -27.91 5.25 19.74
CA PHE A 68 -26.76 4.35 19.63
C PHE A 68 -27.00 2.99 20.30
N TYR A 69 -28.04 2.88 21.13
CA TYR A 69 -28.33 1.65 21.86
C TYR A 69 -28.80 0.54 20.92
N VAL A 70 -28.17 -0.62 21.05
CA VAL A 70 -28.58 -1.83 20.33
C VAL A 70 -29.37 -2.75 21.26
N LYS A 71 -30.62 -3.01 20.90
CA LYS A 71 -31.49 -3.91 21.65
C LYS A 71 -30.91 -5.33 21.68
N ILE A 72 -30.66 -5.83 22.89
CA ILE A 72 -30.11 -7.18 23.11
C ILE A 72 -31.18 -8.24 22.83
N ASN A 73 -30.81 -9.28 22.09
CA ASN A 73 -31.71 -10.40 21.83
C ASN A 73 -32.12 -11.12 23.15
N PRO A 74 -33.41 -11.31 23.44
CA PRO A 74 -33.89 -11.87 24.72
C PRO A 74 -33.45 -13.33 24.95
N ASN A 75 -33.01 -14.04 23.91
CA ASN A 75 -32.49 -15.41 24.01
C ASN A 75 -31.04 -15.48 24.52
N VAL A 76 -30.36 -14.34 24.66
CA VAL A 76 -29.02 -14.28 25.23
C VAL A 76 -29.07 -14.63 26.73
N ASN A 77 -28.05 -15.32 27.23
CA ASN A 77 -27.83 -15.45 28.66
C ASN A 77 -27.07 -14.22 29.16
N ILE A 78 -27.81 -13.13 29.39
CA ILE A 78 -27.22 -11.83 29.70
C ILE A 78 -26.42 -11.85 31.00
N LEU A 79 -26.88 -12.57 32.04
CA LEU A 79 -26.15 -12.71 33.30
C LEU A 79 -24.77 -13.35 33.12
N LYS A 80 -24.65 -14.38 32.26
CA LYS A 80 -23.35 -14.98 31.93
C LYS A 80 -22.42 -13.98 31.26
N VAL A 81 -22.95 -13.17 30.34
CA VAL A 81 -22.20 -12.11 29.65
C VAL A 81 -21.74 -11.05 30.64
N LEU A 82 -22.64 -10.48 31.44
CA LEU A 82 -22.32 -9.44 32.42
C LEU A 82 -21.29 -9.91 33.46
N LYS A 83 -21.36 -11.17 33.92
CA LYS A 83 -20.34 -11.77 34.80
C LYS A 83 -18.96 -11.81 34.14
N ILE A 84 -18.87 -12.18 32.85
CA ILE A 84 -17.61 -12.17 32.09
C ILE A 84 -17.08 -10.74 32.00
N ILE A 85 -17.95 -9.77 31.70
CA ILE A 85 -17.58 -8.35 31.62
C ILE A 85 -17.05 -7.85 32.97
N ASP A 86 -17.76 -8.08 34.08
CA ASP A 86 -17.35 -7.66 35.44
C ASP A 86 -16.00 -8.26 35.84
N GLN A 87 -15.75 -9.54 35.55
CA GLN A 87 -14.51 -10.23 35.92
C GLN A 87 -13.32 -9.91 35.01
N THR A 88 -13.54 -9.37 33.80
CA THR A 88 -12.45 -9.13 32.85
C THR A 88 -11.84 -7.74 33.03
N PRO A 89 -10.53 -7.56 33.25
CA PRO A 89 -9.92 -6.24 33.28
C PRO A 89 -10.21 -5.47 31.98
N LEU A 90 -10.67 -4.22 32.11
CA LEU A 90 -10.97 -3.33 30.98
C LEU A 90 -10.11 -2.08 31.10
N GLY A 91 -9.03 -2.03 30.32
CA GLY A 91 -8.27 -0.81 30.06
C GLY A 91 -8.25 -0.54 28.55
N ASN A 92 -7.97 0.69 28.15
CA ASN A 92 -7.99 1.10 26.74
C ASN A 92 -7.17 0.16 25.83
N GLN A 93 -5.96 -0.23 26.26
CA GLN A 93 -5.11 -1.17 25.52
C GLN A 93 -5.76 -2.54 25.30
N ILE A 94 -6.50 -3.06 26.29
CA ILE A 94 -7.21 -4.34 26.18
C ILE A 94 -8.37 -4.21 25.18
N ILE A 95 -9.07 -3.08 25.20
CA ILE A 95 -10.19 -2.82 24.30
C ILE A 95 -9.68 -2.62 22.86
N GLU A 96 -8.59 -1.86 22.68
CA GLU A 96 -7.91 -1.68 21.40
C GLU A 96 -7.45 -3.03 20.82
N GLN A 97 -6.82 -3.88 21.64
CA GLN A 97 -6.40 -5.21 21.21
C GLN A 97 -7.60 -6.12 20.86
N PHE A 98 -8.70 -6.02 21.61
CA PHE A 98 -9.94 -6.75 21.34
C PHE A 98 -10.53 -6.34 19.97
N LEU A 99 -10.68 -5.02 19.74
CA LEU A 99 -11.19 -4.46 18.49
C LEU A 99 -10.28 -4.79 17.31
N HIS A 100 -8.96 -4.68 17.48
CA HIS A 100 -7.99 -5.11 16.48
C HIS A 100 -8.23 -6.58 16.12
N THR A 101 -8.29 -7.47 17.11
CA THR A 101 -8.46 -8.91 16.87
C THR A 101 -9.75 -9.23 16.10
N ILE A 102 -10.88 -8.58 16.42
CA ILE A 102 -12.15 -8.87 15.73
C ILE A 102 -12.23 -8.23 14.34
N THR A 103 -11.62 -7.06 14.13
CA THR A 103 -11.69 -6.33 12.86
C THR A 103 -10.77 -6.91 11.80
N GLN A 104 -9.62 -7.49 12.19
CA GLN A 104 -8.69 -8.12 11.24
C GLN A 104 -9.14 -9.50 10.74
N LYS A 105 -10.19 -10.11 11.33
CA LYS A 105 -10.72 -11.39 10.84
C LYS A 105 -11.41 -11.23 9.50
N LYS A 106 -11.17 -12.17 8.57
CA LYS A 106 -11.94 -12.27 7.32
C LYS A 106 -13.38 -12.67 7.64
N THR A 107 -14.30 -11.72 7.53
CA THR A 107 -15.74 -11.91 7.72
C THR A 107 -16.52 -11.37 6.52
N SER A 108 -17.81 -11.71 6.42
CA SER A 108 -18.73 -11.18 5.40
C SER A 108 -18.79 -9.65 5.41
N ASN A 109 -18.66 -9.04 6.59
CA ASN A 109 -18.83 -7.59 6.80
C ASN A 109 -17.52 -6.82 6.54
N LYS A 110 -16.41 -7.53 6.29
CA LYS A 110 -15.13 -6.98 5.84
C LYS A 110 -14.63 -5.79 6.68
N LEU A 111 -14.75 -5.91 8.02
CA LEU A 111 -14.41 -4.86 8.99
C LEU A 111 -13.00 -4.29 8.88
N TYR A 112 -12.06 -5.07 8.34
CA TYR A 112 -10.69 -4.65 8.06
C TYR A 112 -10.58 -3.48 7.06
N TYR A 113 -11.64 -3.14 6.32
CA TYR A 113 -11.69 -1.91 5.51
C TYR A 113 -12.03 -0.65 6.30
N TYR A 114 -12.64 -0.81 7.48
CA TYR A 114 -13.15 0.30 8.30
C TYR A 114 -12.35 0.49 9.60
N SER A 115 -11.26 -0.25 9.75
CA SER A 115 -10.39 -0.28 10.92
C SER A 115 -8.93 -0.28 10.47
N THR A 116 -8.10 0.46 11.18
CA THR A 116 -6.66 0.51 10.92
C THR A 116 -5.94 -0.41 11.92
N PRO A 117 -4.95 -1.23 11.50
CA PRO A 117 -4.18 -2.07 12.42
C PRO A 117 -3.56 -1.26 13.56
N SER A 118 -3.45 -1.84 14.76
CA SER A 118 -3.14 -1.06 15.97
C SER A 118 -1.71 -0.53 15.95
N GLU A 119 -0.75 -1.32 15.43
CA GLU A 119 0.62 -0.89 15.21
C GLU A 119 0.73 0.30 14.23
N ILE A 120 -0.18 0.38 13.25
CA ILE A 120 -0.24 1.50 12.32
C ILE A 120 -0.86 2.71 13.02
N ASN A 121 -1.94 2.54 13.79
CA ASN A 121 -2.49 3.63 14.59
C ASN A 121 -1.44 4.23 15.54
N GLN A 122 -0.66 3.40 16.23
CA GLN A 122 0.41 3.85 17.12
C GLN A 122 1.45 4.71 16.37
N LEU A 123 1.84 4.30 15.17
CA LEU A 123 2.74 5.10 14.34
C LEU A 123 2.08 6.41 13.90
N LEU A 124 0.83 6.38 13.42
CA LEU A 124 0.09 7.57 12.97
C LEU A 124 -0.01 8.62 14.09
N ILE A 125 -0.32 8.20 15.32
CA ILE A 125 -0.40 9.10 16.48
C ILE A 125 0.96 9.67 16.84
N SER A 126 2.01 8.85 16.78
CA SER A 126 3.38 9.30 17.03
C SER A 126 3.86 10.35 16.02
N LEU A 127 3.46 10.22 14.75
CA LEU A 127 3.77 11.17 13.68
C LEU A 127 2.92 12.45 13.74
N LEU A 128 1.70 12.37 14.28
CA LEU A 128 0.80 13.52 14.37
C LEU A 128 1.29 14.55 15.40
N GLU A 129 2.05 14.11 16.42
CA GLU A 129 2.56 14.90 17.54
C GLU A 129 1.45 15.74 18.20
N ILE A 130 0.44 15.06 18.74
CA ILE A 130 -0.72 15.66 19.41
C ILE A 130 -0.28 16.34 20.71
N VAL A 131 -0.76 17.56 20.94
CA VAL A 131 -0.61 18.27 22.22
C VAL A 131 -1.99 18.54 22.86
N PRO A 132 -2.08 18.69 24.19
CA PRO A 132 -3.33 19.07 24.85
C PRO A 132 -3.95 20.34 24.26
N GLY A 133 -5.26 20.30 24.05
CA GLY A 133 -6.04 21.38 23.42
C GLY A 133 -6.08 21.36 21.89
N ASP A 134 -5.35 20.47 21.22
CA ASP A 134 -5.40 20.36 19.75
C ASP A 134 -6.81 20.02 19.25
N GLU A 135 -7.20 20.67 18.16
CA GLU A 135 -8.37 20.30 17.37
C GLU A 135 -7.95 19.30 16.27
N ILE A 136 -8.49 18.08 16.35
CA ILE A 136 -8.13 16.96 15.47
C ILE A 136 -9.31 16.63 14.57
N TYR A 137 -9.08 16.61 13.25
CA TYR A 137 -10.10 16.28 12.27
C TYR A 137 -9.79 14.97 11.51
N ASN A 138 -10.80 14.12 11.35
CA ASN A 138 -10.72 12.92 10.51
C ASN A 138 -11.93 12.85 9.53
N PRO A 139 -11.71 12.99 8.21
CA PRO A 139 -12.79 13.07 7.21
C PRO A 139 -13.38 11.71 6.79
N CYS A 140 -12.91 10.61 7.36
CA CYS A 140 -13.33 9.25 7.02
C CYS A 140 -12.96 8.29 8.15
N TYR A 141 -13.53 8.51 9.33
CA TYR A 141 -13.03 7.86 10.54
C TYR A 141 -13.46 6.39 10.70
N GLY A 142 -14.34 5.86 9.84
CA GLY A 142 -14.80 4.47 9.88
C GLY A 142 -15.43 4.13 11.23
N ILE A 143 -15.01 3.01 11.84
CA ILE A 143 -15.48 2.68 13.20
C ILE A 143 -14.82 3.53 14.30
N GLY A 144 -13.88 4.43 13.97
CA GLY A 144 -13.16 5.23 14.95
C GLY A 144 -12.04 4.47 15.68
N SER A 145 -11.51 3.39 15.11
CA SER A 145 -10.47 2.55 15.75
C SER A 145 -9.25 3.35 16.26
N VAL A 146 -8.87 4.40 15.54
CA VAL A 146 -7.74 5.27 15.91
C VAL A 146 -8.02 6.17 17.11
N PHE A 147 -9.29 6.38 17.48
CA PHE A 147 -9.66 7.22 18.61
C PHE A 147 -9.20 6.64 19.95
N LEU A 148 -9.06 5.32 20.06
CA LEU A 148 -8.45 4.69 21.24
C LEU A 148 -6.97 5.07 21.37
N SER A 149 -6.25 5.07 20.25
CA SER A 149 -4.84 5.47 20.22
C SER A 149 -4.67 6.98 20.49
N ILE A 150 -5.61 7.82 20.04
CA ILE A 150 -5.67 9.25 20.43
C ILE A 150 -5.87 9.38 21.95
N GLY A 151 -6.90 8.74 22.51
CA GLY A 151 -7.22 8.82 23.94
C GLY A 151 -6.13 8.24 24.86
N ASN A 152 -5.28 7.36 24.34
CA ASN A 152 -4.08 6.87 25.02
C ASN A 152 -2.96 7.92 25.06
N ALA A 153 -2.82 8.75 24.02
CA ALA A 153 -1.84 9.83 23.98
C ALA A 153 -2.28 11.03 24.83
N THR A 154 -3.52 11.47 24.66
CA THR A 154 -4.14 12.52 25.50
C THR A 154 -5.66 12.47 25.37
N LYS A 155 -6.35 12.85 26.44
CA LYS A 155 -7.82 12.99 26.48
C LYS A 155 -8.28 14.44 26.28
N ASP A 156 -7.34 15.37 26.41
CA ASP A 156 -7.59 16.81 26.32
C ASP A 156 -7.41 17.27 24.88
N ILE A 157 -8.40 16.96 24.04
CA ILE A 157 -8.47 17.32 22.63
C ILE A 157 -9.92 17.56 22.22
N LYS A 158 -10.12 18.24 21.10
CA LYS A 158 -11.42 18.31 20.44
C LYS A 158 -11.41 17.49 19.17
N LEU A 159 -12.28 16.50 19.08
CA LEU A 159 -12.31 15.54 17.97
C LEU A 159 -13.43 15.87 17.00
N TYR A 160 -13.08 16.17 15.76
CA TYR A 160 -13.99 16.45 14.67
C TYR A 160 -13.90 15.35 13.63
N GLY A 161 -15.01 15.06 12.95
CA GLY A 161 -14.95 14.12 11.84
C GLY A 161 -16.24 13.94 11.10
N GLU A 162 -16.12 13.31 9.93
CA GLU A 162 -17.24 12.94 9.07
C GLU A 162 -17.12 11.46 8.66
N GLU A 163 -18.24 10.74 8.66
CA GLU A 163 -18.34 9.36 8.19
C GLU A 163 -19.64 9.18 7.41
N LEU A 164 -19.59 8.45 6.30
CA LEU A 164 -20.75 8.27 5.43
C LEU A 164 -21.76 7.28 6.03
N ASP A 165 -21.26 6.22 6.67
CA ASP A 165 -22.10 5.15 7.22
C ASP A 165 -22.52 5.45 8.67
N GLU A 166 -23.84 5.54 8.88
CA GLU A 166 -24.43 5.82 10.20
C GLU A 166 -24.06 4.78 11.26
N LYS A 167 -24.00 3.48 10.90
CA LYS A 167 -23.67 2.42 11.87
C LYS A 167 -22.21 2.49 12.28
N LEU A 168 -21.30 2.73 11.33
CA LEU A 168 -19.88 2.94 11.64
C LEU A 168 -19.71 4.18 12.53
N SER A 169 -20.47 5.24 12.23
CA SER A 169 -20.50 6.46 13.04
C SER A 169 -20.96 6.24 14.47
N ASN A 170 -22.04 5.49 14.67
CA ASN A 170 -22.54 5.13 16.01
C ASN A 170 -21.48 4.36 16.81
N ILE A 171 -20.80 3.40 16.18
CA ILE A 171 -19.68 2.68 16.82
C ILE A 171 -18.54 3.65 17.17
N ALA A 172 -18.19 4.57 16.28
CA ALA A 172 -17.13 5.54 16.51
C ALA A 172 -17.41 6.47 17.70
N HIS A 173 -18.67 6.88 17.89
CA HIS A 173 -19.11 7.62 19.09
C HIS A 173 -18.90 6.80 20.37
N LEU A 174 -19.28 5.52 20.36
CA LEU A 174 -19.05 4.62 21.51
C LEU A 174 -17.55 4.44 21.78
N ILE A 175 -16.73 4.30 20.73
CA ILE A 175 -15.28 4.19 20.87
C ILE A 175 -14.66 5.48 21.42
N ALA A 176 -15.10 6.66 20.96
CA ALA A 176 -14.61 7.93 21.49
C ALA A 176 -14.94 8.09 22.99
N GLN A 177 -16.13 7.65 23.40
CA GLN A 177 -16.53 7.62 24.81
C GLN A 177 -15.69 6.63 25.64
N VAL A 178 -15.41 5.43 25.11
CA VAL A 178 -14.50 4.47 25.74
C VAL A 178 -13.07 5.04 25.86
N ALA A 179 -12.62 5.76 24.83
CA ALA A 179 -11.34 6.46 24.81
C ALA A 179 -11.31 7.68 25.76
N GLN A 180 -12.46 8.04 26.35
CA GLN A 180 -12.65 9.17 27.28
C GLN A 180 -12.37 10.54 26.62
N ILE A 181 -12.59 10.64 25.31
CA ILE A 181 -12.56 11.91 24.58
C ILE A 181 -13.92 12.58 24.76
N LYS A 182 -13.95 13.70 25.47
CA LYS A 182 -15.21 14.36 25.87
C LYS A 182 -15.75 15.32 24.81
N ASP A 183 -14.88 16.11 24.20
CA ASP A 183 -15.26 17.11 23.21
C ASP A 183 -15.22 16.47 21.81
N THR A 184 -16.37 16.03 21.33
CA THR A 184 -16.51 15.38 20.03
C THR A 184 -17.61 16.02 19.19
N LYS A 185 -17.30 16.23 17.90
CA LYS A 185 -18.25 16.62 16.85
C LYS A 185 -18.05 15.68 15.66
N LEU A 186 -18.58 14.47 15.80
CA LEU A 186 -18.57 13.43 14.77
C LEU A 186 -19.93 13.41 14.07
N CYS A 187 -19.93 13.52 12.74
CA CYS A 187 -21.14 13.69 11.96
C CYS A 187 -21.29 12.61 10.88
N VAL A 188 -22.53 12.16 10.65
CA VAL A 188 -22.86 11.31 9.50
C VAL A 188 -23.03 12.21 8.28
N ASN A 189 -22.14 12.10 7.29
CA ASN A 189 -22.14 12.98 6.13
C ASN A 189 -21.42 12.41 4.90
N ASP A 190 -21.86 12.85 3.72
CA ASP A 190 -21.13 12.69 2.47
C ASP A 190 -20.30 13.95 2.18
N ILE A 191 -19.00 13.87 2.50
CA ILE A 191 -18.05 14.98 2.29
C ILE A 191 -17.95 15.42 0.82
N LEU A 192 -18.34 14.58 -0.13
CA LEU A 192 -18.28 14.88 -1.56
C LEU A 192 -19.48 15.71 -2.01
N LYS A 193 -20.63 15.58 -1.33
CA LYS A 193 -21.82 16.38 -1.61
C LYS A 193 -21.76 17.72 -0.89
N GLN A 194 -21.61 17.70 0.43
CA GLN A 194 -21.61 18.93 1.23
C GLN A 194 -20.85 18.71 2.54
N PRO A 195 -19.60 19.16 2.65
CA PRO A 195 -18.85 19.04 3.91
C PRO A 195 -19.49 19.87 5.02
N ILE A 196 -19.65 19.30 6.21
CA ILE A 196 -20.31 19.95 7.35
C ILE A 196 -19.47 21.10 7.90
N PHE A 197 -18.15 20.96 7.89
CA PHE A 197 -17.21 21.93 8.44
C PHE A 197 -16.86 23.04 7.44
N LYS A 198 -17.82 23.43 6.60
CA LYS A 198 -17.70 24.50 5.62
C LYS A 198 -18.64 25.65 5.99
N SER A 199 -18.11 26.86 6.06
CA SER A 199 -18.84 28.08 6.31
C SER A 199 -18.81 29.03 5.10
N LYS A 200 -19.51 30.16 5.18
CA LYS A 200 -19.43 31.23 4.18
C LYS A 200 -18.00 31.80 4.03
N ASN A 201 -17.17 31.68 5.06
CA ASN A 201 -15.80 32.18 5.09
C ASN A 201 -14.77 31.12 4.65
N GLY A 202 -15.24 29.98 4.13
CA GLY A 202 -14.40 28.85 3.72
C GLY A 202 -14.46 27.68 4.69
N PHE A 203 -13.46 26.80 4.60
CA PHE A 203 -13.35 25.57 5.38
C PHE A 203 -12.80 25.85 6.79
N GLU A 204 -13.43 25.27 7.81
CA GLU A 204 -12.90 25.30 9.18
C GLU A 204 -11.50 24.68 9.21
N LYS A 205 -10.60 25.26 10.02
CA LYS A 205 -9.19 24.87 10.07
C LYS A 205 -8.87 24.17 11.38
N PHE A 206 -8.38 22.95 11.29
CA PHE A 206 -8.02 22.12 12.46
C PHE A 206 -6.52 22.01 12.60
N ASP A 207 -6.02 22.00 13.84
CA ASP A 207 -4.59 21.91 14.13
C ASP A 207 -4.00 20.63 13.54
N LYS A 208 -4.71 19.51 13.68
CA LYS A 208 -4.27 18.20 13.22
C LYS A 208 -5.30 17.58 12.28
N VAL A 209 -4.84 16.92 11.22
CA VAL A 209 -5.70 16.13 10.33
C VAL A 209 -5.16 14.71 10.19
N LEU A 210 -6.01 13.71 10.38
CA LEU A 210 -5.64 12.30 10.26
C LEU A 210 -6.59 11.62 9.28
N CYS A 211 -6.05 10.90 8.29
CA CYS A 211 -6.88 10.32 7.25
C CYS A 211 -6.31 8.99 6.72
N ASN A 212 -7.09 7.92 6.88
CA ASN A 212 -6.91 6.66 6.16
C ASN A 212 -8.10 6.47 5.21
N PRO A 213 -8.00 6.93 3.95
CA PRO A 213 -9.14 7.04 3.07
C PRO A 213 -9.63 5.68 2.55
N PRO A 214 -10.94 5.52 2.30
CA PRO A 214 -11.45 4.32 1.65
C PRO A 214 -10.92 4.21 0.22
N LEU A 215 -10.40 3.04 -0.15
CA LEU A 215 -9.79 2.82 -1.48
C LEU A 215 -10.79 2.57 -2.60
N TYR A 216 -12.01 2.17 -2.26
CA TYR A 216 -13.03 1.70 -3.21
C TYR A 216 -14.36 2.44 -3.06
N ALA A 217 -14.31 3.75 -2.78
CA ALA A 217 -15.53 4.56 -2.76
C ALA A 217 -16.07 4.73 -4.19
N HIS A 218 -17.33 4.32 -4.42
CA HIS A 218 -18.07 4.72 -5.61
C HIS A 218 -18.38 6.22 -5.51
N MET A 219 -17.49 7.05 -6.07
CA MET A 219 -17.65 8.49 -5.98
C MET A 219 -18.58 9.00 -7.08
N GLY A 220 -19.59 9.78 -6.69
CA GLY A 220 -20.43 10.57 -7.60
C GLY A 220 -19.63 11.73 -8.20
N ILE A 221 -18.66 11.40 -9.05
CA ILE A 221 -17.65 12.33 -9.61
C ILE A 221 -18.23 13.48 -10.44
N GLU A 222 -19.50 13.39 -10.83
CA GLU A 222 -20.18 14.40 -11.63
C GLU A 222 -20.26 15.74 -10.88
N TYR A 223 -20.39 15.71 -9.55
CA TYR A 223 -20.50 16.88 -8.69
C TYR A 223 -19.16 17.54 -8.36
N LEU A 224 -18.03 16.90 -8.65
CA LEU A 224 -16.71 17.38 -8.20
C LEU A 224 -16.12 18.49 -9.07
N LYS A 225 -16.63 18.67 -10.31
CA LYS A 225 -16.13 19.72 -11.20
C LYS A 225 -16.47 21.13 -10.72
N GLU A 226 -17.59 21.27 -10.02
CA GLU A 226 -18.11 22.56 -9.55
C GLU A 226 -17.64 22.90 -8.12
N ASP A 227 -16.99 21.94 -7.46
CA ASP A 227 -16.50 22.11 -6.10
C ASP A 227 -15.14 22.85 -6.09
N GLU A 228 -15.08 23.95 -5.35
CA GLU A 228 -13.88 24.79 -5.22
C GLU A 228 -12.64 24.06 -4.70
N ARG A 229 -12.80 22.98 -3.92
CA ARG A 229 -11.70 22.13 -3.43
C ARG A 229 -11.00 21.44 -4.59
N PHE A 230 -11.77 21.01 -5.58
CA PHE A 230 -11.31 20.16 -6.68
C PHE A 230 -11.16 20.92 -8.01
N GLY A 231 -11.70 22.13 -8.12
CA GLY A 231 -11.67 22.95 -9.34
C GLY A 231 -10.27 23.24 -9.88
N LYS A 232 -9.27 23.43 -9.01
CA LYS A 232 -7.85 23.59 -9.40
C LYS A 232 -7.15 22.27 -9.74
N MET A 233 -7.76 21.14 -9.42
CA MET A 233 -7.22 19.80 -9.57
C MET A 233 -7.80 19.06 -10.79
N GLY A 234 -9.00 19.39 -11.30
CA GLY A 234 -9.52 18.80 -12.55
C GLY A 234 -9.89 17.30 -12.46
N ILE A 235 -9.84 16.57 -13.59
CA ILE A 235 -10.29 15.17 -13.82
C ILE A 235 -9.56 14.09 -12.97
N LEU A 236 -8.64 14.49 -12.07
CA LEU A 236 -7.77 13.64 -11.24
C LEU A 236 -8.51 12.61 -10.38
N VAL A 237 -9.79 12.88 -10.11
CA VAL A 237 -10.59 12.14 -9.14
C VAL A 237 -11.14 10.80 -9.68
N LYS A 238 -11.12 10.57 -11.00
CA LYS A 238 -11.77 9.38 -11.58
C LYS A 238 -11.17 8.03 -11.16
N ASN A 239 -9.88 7.99 -10.84
CA ASN A 239 -9.15 6.71 -10.66
C ASN A 239 -8.57 6.50 -9.25
N TYR A 240 -8.54 7.52 -8.39
CA TYR A 240 -7.86 7.48 -7.09
C TYR A 240 -8.66 8.21 -6.00
N PRO A 241 -9.60 7.51 -5.32
CA PRO A 241 -10.42 8.07 -4.24
C PRO A 241 -9.62 8.72 -3.11
N GLU A 242 -8.43 8.20 -2.80
CA GLU A 242 -7.56 8.75 -1.76
C GLU A 242 -7.14 10.20 -2.00
N LEU A 243 -7.03 10.64 -3.26
CA LEU A 243 -6.64 12.01 -3.59
C LEU A 243 -7.76 13.01 -3.25
N VAL A 244 -9.00 12.54 -3.23
CA VAL A 244 -10.17 13.35 -2.88
C VAL A 244 -10.17 13.66 -1.40
N PHE A 245 -10.00 12.61 -0.59
CA PHE A 245 -9.87 12.75 0.85
C PHE A 245 -8.63 13.55 1.23
N LEU A 246 -7.49 13.34 0.56
CA LEU A 246 -6.29 14.14 0.77
C LEU A 246 -6.53 15.62 0.42
N THR A 247 -7.13 15.92 -0.73
CA THR A 247 -7.43 17.30 -1.14
C THR A 247 -8.41 17.97 -0.17
N HIS A 248 -9.45 17.25 0.23
CA HIS A 248 -10.42 17.71 1.23
C HIS A 248 -9.76 17.99 2.58
N ALA A 249 -8.96 17.05 3.08
CA ALA A 249 -8.23 17.20 4.32
C ALA A 249 -7.25 18.38 4.30
N LEU A 250 -6.57 18.62 3.18
CA LEU A 250 -5.69 19.78 3.00
C LEU A 250 -6.47 21.11 3.06
N ALA A 251 -7.73 21.14 2.61
CA ALA A 251 -8.58 22.31 2.75
C ALA A 251 -8.90 22.63 4.22
N HIS A 252 -8.85 21.64 5.11
CA HIS A 252 -9.07 21.76 6.55
C HIS A 252 -7.79 21.85 7.40
N LEU A 253 -6.61 21.67 6.79
CA LEU A 253 -5.35 21.59 7.52
C LEU A 253 -4.83 22.97 7.97
N LYS A 254 -4.39 23.05 9.23
CA LYS A 254 -3.70 24.21 9.82
C LYS A 254 -2.21 23.96 10.13
N LYS A 255 -1.88 22.92 10.91
CA LYS A 255 -0.49 22.66 11.35
C LYS A 255 0.10 21.38 10.77
N ARG A 256 -0.45 20.20 11.09
CA ARG A 256 0.10 18.91 10.63
C ARG A 256 -0.97 17.90 10.25
N GLY A 257 -0.78 17.24 9.12
CA GLY A 257 -1.63 16.18 8.62
C GLY A 257 -0.86 14.87 8.45
N VAL A 258 -1.48 13.74 8.76
CA VAL A 258 -0.90 12.40 8.55
C VAL A 258 -1.88 11.58 7.73
N PHE A 259 -1.40 11.08 6.58
CA PHE A 259 -2.23 10.46 5.54
C PHE A 259 -1.69 9.09 5.16
N ILE A 260 -2.56 8.08 5.11
CA ILE A 260 -2.22 6.82 4.44
C ILE A 260 -2.58 6.94 2.97
N ILE A 261 -1.62 6.66 2.09
CA ILE A 261 -1.79 6.72 0.63
C ILE A 261 -1.19 5.47 -0.01
N ARG A 262 -1.70 5.09 -1.19
CA ARG A 262 -1.05 4.03 -1.99
C ARG A 262 0.27 4.54 -2.56
N ASN A 263 1.29 3.69 -2.62
CA ASN A 263 2.59 4.03 -3.21
C ASN A 263 2.48 4.54 -4.65
N GLN A 264 1.46 4.12 -5.39
CA GLN A 264 1.15 4.59 -6.74
C GLN A 264 1.03 6.12 -6.79
N THR A 265 0.41 6.74 -5.78
CA THR A 265 0.26 8.20 -5.67
C THR A 265 1.58 8.95 -5.55
N LEU A 266 2.67 8.26 -5.17
CA LEU A 266 4.02 8.80 -5.09
C LEU A 266 4.83 8.57 -6.37
N GLN A 267 4.26 7.95 -7.42
CA GLN A 267 4.98 7.55 -8.64
C GLN A 267 4.27 7.91 -9.96
N LYS A 268 5.08 8.06 -11.03
CA LYS A 268 4.88 7.90 -12.50
C LYS A 268 3.47 7.80 -13.14
N SER A 269 2.41 8.37 -12.59
CA SER A 269 1.14 8.61 -13.32
C SER A 269 0.93 10.11 -13.53
N SER A 270 0.51 10.49 -14.75
CA SER A 270 0.39 11.87 -15.23
C SER A 270 -0.69 12.69 -14.53
N LEU A 271 -1.60 12.02 -13.81
CA LEU A 271 -2.68 12.69 -13.08
C LEU A 271 -2.19 13.09 -11.67
N GLU A 272 -1.60 12.18 -10.90
CA GLU A 272 -1.11 12.48 -9.54
C GLU A 272 0.08 13.46 -9.50
N GLU A 273 0.77 13.62 -10.63
CA GLU A 273 1.90 14.52 -10.79
C GLU A 273 1.61 15.95 -10.36
N LYS A 274 0.45 16.51 -10.74
CA LYS A 274 0.07 17.87 -10.36
C LYS A 274 -0.05 18.06 -8.85
N LEU A 275 -0.52 17.04 -8.13
CA LEU A 275 -0.60 17.10 -6.68
C LEU A 275 0.81 17.09 -6.08
N ARG A 276 1.69 16.21 -6.55
CA ARG A 276 3.07 16.14 -6.08
C ARG A 276 3.83 17.44 -6.35
N GLU A 277 3.70 17.99 -7.56
CA GLU A 277 4.25 19.30 -7.93
C GLU A 277 3.75 20.39 -6.99
N ARG A 278 2.44 20.43 -6.74
CA ARG A 278 1.84 21.41 -5.84
C ARG A 278 2.38 21.26 -4.42
N LEU A 279 2.36 20.06 -3.85
CA LEU A 279 2.80 19.81 -2.48
C LEU A 279 4.29 20.13 -2.29
N CYS A 280 5.15 19.79 -3.26
CA CYS A 280 6.57 20.16 -3.23
C CYS A 280 6.77 21.68 -3.38
N LYS A 281 6.06 22.32 -4.33
CA LYS A 281 6.15 23.78 -4.56
C LYS A 281 5.68 24.59 -3.36
N GLU A 282 4.60 24.15 -2.72
CA GLU A 282 4.07 24.76 -1.49
C GLU A 282 4.85 24.35 -0.23
N LYS A 283 5.91 23.53 -0.37
CA LYS A 283 6.77 23.06 0.74
C LYS A 283 5.98 22.35 1.85
N MET A 284 4.99 21.56 1.44
CA MET A 284 4.00 20.95 2.34
C MET A 284 4.40 19.55 2.82
N ILE A 285 5.33 18.87 2.14
CA ILE A 285 5.73 17.50 2.51
C ILE A 285 6.83 17.55 3.56
N GLU A 286 6.57 17.01 4.74
CA GLU A 286 7.55 16.90 5.83
C GLU A 286 8.28 15.56 5.79
N ALA A 287 7.52 14.47 5.64
CA ALA A 287 8.07 13.12 5.62
C ALA A 287 7.23 12.15 4.78
N ILE A 288 7.91 11.14 4.25
CA ILE A 288 7.32 9.99 3.55
C ILE A 288 7.86 8.73 4.19
N ILE A 289 6.97 7.92 4.76
CA ILE A 289 7.29 6.65 5.40
C ILE A 289 6.71 5.52 4.56
N GLU A 290 7.56 4.80 3.82
CA GLU A 290 7.14 3.68 2.99
C GLU A 290 6.92 2.44 3.86
N LEU A 291 5.68 1.94 3.91
CA LEU A 291 5.28 0.84 4.78
C LEU A 291 5.64 -0.52 4.17
N PRO A 292 5.78 -1.57 5.02
CA PRO A 292 5.88 -2.95 4.55
C PRO A 292 4.77 -3.32 3.57
N LYS A 293 5.09 -4.19 2.60
CA LYS A 293 4.06 -4.82 1.77
C LYS A 293 3.11 -5.64 2.63
N ASN A 294 1.87 -5.85 2.19
CA ASN A 294 0.88 -6.70 2.90
C ASN A 294 0.64 -6.30 4.38
N ILE A 295 0.79 -5.02 4.73
CA ILE A 295 0.61 -4.51 6.10
C ILE A 295 -0.87 -4.35 6.47
N PHE A 296 -1.75 -4.14 5.48
CA PHE A 296 -3.20 -4.08 5.65
C PHE A 296 -3.82 -5.43 5.28
N PRO A 297 -4.48 -6.12 6.22
CA PRO A 297 -5.10 -7.41 5.93
C PRO A 297 -6.13 -7.34 4.81
N HIS A 298 -6.06 -8.32 3.91
CA HIS A 298 -6.93 -8.49 2.75
C HIS A 298 -6.86 -7.37 1.71
N GLN A 299 -5.86 -6.48 1.78
CA GLN A 299 -5.61 -5.45 0.78
C GLN A 299 -4.29 -5.74 0.04
N ASN A 300 -4.32 -5.78 -1.28
CA ASN A 300 -3.17 -6.11 -2.12
C ASN A 300 -2.43 -4.86 -2.64
N HIS A 301 -2.45 -3.76 -1.89
CA HIS A 301 -1.76 -2.52 -2.25
C HIS A 301 -0.54 -2.30 -1.37
N GLU A 302 0.44 -1.58 -1.91
CA GLU A 302 1.57 -1.05 -1.15
C GLU A 302 1.25 0.38 -0.71
N PHE A 303 1.58 0.73 0.53
CA PHE A 303 1.18 1.99 1.15
C PHE A 303 2.37 2.77 1.69
N SER A 304 2.19 4.08 1.79
CA SER A 304 3.07 4.98 2.51
C SER A 304 2.25 5.86 3.45
N ILE A 305 2.89 6.33 4.50
CA ILE A 305 2.39 7.43 5.32
C ILE A 305 3.02 8.72 4.79
N LEU A 306 2.17 9.67 4.42
CA LEU A 306 2.56 11.02 4.03
C LEU A 306 2.29 11.96 5.21
N VAL A 307 3.35 12.59 5.71
CA VAL A 307 3.25 13.62 6.75
C VAL A 307 3.35 14.99 6.08
N ILE A 308 2.31 15.80 6.29
CA ILE A 308 2.16 17.12 5.71
C ILE A 308 2.25 18.18 6.80
N SER A 309 3.08 19.19 6.60
CA SER A 309 3.11 20.42 7.40
C SER A 309 3.66 21.57 6.54
N PRO A 310 3.38 22.84 6.87
CA PRO A 310 3.84 23.95 6.04
C PRO A 310 5.36 24.19 6.20
N GLN A 311 5.98 24.80 5.17
CA GLN A 311 7.33 25.37 5.21
C GLN A 311 8.48 24.37 5.40
N ASN A 312 8.41 23.20 4.76
CA ASN A 312 9.50 22.21 4.77
C ASN A 312 10.50 22.43 3.62
N GLU A 313 11.78 22.67 3.94
CA GLU A 313 12.86 22.79 2.95
C GLU A 313 13.43 21.43 2.50
N ASP A 314 13.22 20.39 3.31
CA ASP A 314 13.67 19.03 3.08
C ASP A 314 12.52 18.04 3.31
N ILE A 315 12.57 16.90 2.63
CA ILE A 315 11.66 15.78 2.84
C ILE A 315 12.42 14.63 3.52
N LEU A 316 11.95 14.22 4.70
CA LEU A 316 12.46 13.03 5.37
C LEU A 316 11.87 11.76 4.74
N HIS A 317 12.71 10.94 4.15
CA HIS A 317 12.32 9.64 3.62
C HIS A 317 12.68 8.55 4.63
N ILE A 318 11.71 7.73 5.05
CA ILE A 318 11.91 6.58 5.92
C ILE A 318 11.41 5.32 5.20
N ASN A 319 12.29 4.34 4.98
CA ASN A 319 11.94 3.06 4.38
C ASN A 319 11.65 2.03 5.49
N ALA A 320 10.38 1.93 5.89
CA ALA A 320 9.92 0.90 6.83
C ALA A 320 9.60 -0.44 6.14
N ASN A 321 9.71 -0.52 4.81
CA ASN A 321 9.64 -1.77 4.04
C ASN A 321 10.98 -2.53 4.06
N ASN A 322 11.53 -2.69 5.26
CA ASN A 322 12.74 -3.46 5.56
C ASN A 322 12.41 -4.46 6.66
N GLU A 323 12.97 -5.66 6.63
CA GLU A 323 12.70 -6.73 7.61
C GLU A 323 13.01 -6.32 9.05
N HIS A 324 13.81 -5.27 9.26
CA HIS A 324 14.01 -4.66 10.58
C HIS A 324 12.73 -4.06 11.19
N PHE A 325 11.77 -3.61 10.39
CA PHE A 325 10.54 -2.93 10.86
C PHE A 325 9.27 -3.76 10.73
N TYR A 326 9.36 -5.01 10.28
CA TYR A 326 8.17 -5.88 10.25
C TYR A 326 8.48 -7.33 10.51
N GLN A 327 7.50 -8.02 11.06
CA GLN A 327 7.48 -9.48 11.16
C GLN A 327 6.30 -10.05 10.37
N LYS A 328 6.45 -11.26 9.85
CA LYS A 328 5.34 -11.96 9.19
C LYS A 328 4.32 -12.44 10.21
N ASP A 329 3.06 -12.20 9.92
CA ASP A 329 1.89 -12.72 10.64
C ASP A 329 0.97 -13.42 9.63
N GLY A 330 1.23 -14.71 9.40
CA GLY A 330 0.59 -15.49 8.36
C GLY A 330 0.89 -14.95 6.95
N LYS A 331 -0.13 -14.41 6.26
CA LYS A 331 -0.02 -13.83 4.91
C LYS A 331 0.26 -12.32 4.93
N TYR A 332 0.24 -11.70 6.11
CA TYR A 332 0.39 -10.27 6.29
C TYR A 332 1.69 -9.96 7.01
N ASN A 333 2.09 -8.70 6.95
CA ASN A 333 3.18 -8.18 7.75
C ASN A 333 2.61 -7.34 8.88
N ARG A 334 3.27 -7.40 10.04
CA ARG A 334 2.95 -6.57 11.20
C ARG A 334 4.13 -5.67 11.50
N LEU A 335 3.86 -4.37 11.64
CA LEU A 335 4.89 -3.37 11.94
C LEU A 335 5.44 -3.59 13.36
N ILE A 336 6.76 -3.50 13.50
CA ILE A 336 7.52 -3.55 14.76
C ILE A 336 8.49 -2.35 14.83
N HIS A 337 9.13 -2.15 15.99
CA HIS A 337 10.07 -1.04 16.23
C HIS A 337 9.47 0.36 15.94
N ILE A 338 8.19 0.54 16.31
CA ILE A 338 7.43 1.78 16.07
C ILE A 338 8.07 2.98 16.79
N GLU A 339 8.60 2.78 17.99
CA GLU A 339 9.32 3.82 18.74
C GLU A 339 10.58 4.29 18.02
N GLU A 340 11.29 3.39 17.33
CA GLU A 340 12.45 3.74 16.52
C GLU A 340 12.02 4.59 15.32
N LEU A 341 10.98 4.18 14.58
CA LEU A 341 10.42 4.95 13.47
C LEU A 341 9.99 6.36 13.93
N ALA A 342 9.31 6.45 15.07
CA ALA A 342 8.90 7.72 15.66
C ALA A 342 10.10 8.59 16.06
N ASN A 343 11.16 7.99 16.62
CA ASN A 343 12.38 8.71 16.99
C ASN A 343 13.16 9.19 15.75
N ILE A 344 13.24 8.37 14.69
CA ILE A 344 13.81 8.77 13.39
C ILE A 344 13.07 9.99 12.85
N PHE A 345 11.74 9.95 12.84
CA PHE A 345 10.90 11.07 12.40
C PHE A 345 11.13 12.32 13.25
N LYS A 346 10.94 12.23 14.57
CA LYS A 346 10.99 13.36 15.50
C LYS A 346 12.34 14.08 15.48
N LYS A 347 13.44 13.33 15.37
CA LYS A 347 14.80 13.89 15.34
C LYS A 347 15.35 14.08 13.92
N LYS A 348 14.56 13.77 12.87
CA LYS A 348 14.97 13.76 11.46
C LYS A 348 16.31 13.05 11.24
N LEU A 349 16.50 11.89 11.87
CA LEU A 349 17.78 11.17 11.87
C LEU A 349 18.09 10.65 10.47
N LYS A 350 19.38 10.66 10.10
CA LYS A 350 19.90 9.88 8.97
C LYS A 350 20.33 8.51 9.48
N THR A 351 19.75 7.44 8.95
CA THR A 351 20.02 6.05 9.34
C THR A 351 20.16 5.17 8.09
N PRO A 352 20.51 3.87 8.20
CA PRO A 352 20.45 2.96 7.06
C PRO A 352 19.05 2.87 6.42
N TYR A 353 18.01 3.32 7.12
CA TYR A 353 16.62 3.25 6.70
C TYR A 353 16.02 4.63 6.39
N SER A 354 16.78 5.71 6.56
CA SER A 354 16.24 7.05 6.42
C SER A 354 17.24 8.07 5.89
N THR A 355 16.74 9.03 5.13
CA THR A 355 17.54 10.15 4.64
C THR A 355 16.70 11.42 4.59
N LEU A 356 17.32 12.53 4.96
CA LEU A 356 16.75 13.86 4.76
C LEU A 356 17.22 14.36 3.39
N THR A 357 16.28 14.68 2.51
CA THR A 357 16.58 15.08 1.12
C THR A 357 16.11 16.51 0.88
N PRO A 358 17.00 17.44 0.51
CA PRO A 358 16.62 18.80 0.14
C PRO A 358 15.65 18.82 -1.04
N LEU A 359 14.66 19.73 -1.02
CA LEU A 359 13.67 19.85 -2.09
C LEU A 359 14.29 20.01 -3.48
N GLU A 360 15.45 20.65 -3.58
CA GLU A 360 16.21 20.83 -4.82
C GLU A 360 16.67 19.50 -5.45
N GLN A 361 16.82 18.44 -4.64
CA GLN A 361 17.26 17.12 -5.06
C GLN A 361 16.10 16.13 -5.25
N ILE A 362 14.87 16.58 -5.01
CA ILE A 362 13.67 15.75 -5.11
C ILE A 362 13.29 15.50 -6.57
N GLN A 363 13.01 14.24 -6.88
CA GLN A 363 12.45 13.84 -8.16
C GLN A 363 10.92 13.76 -8.01
N ILE A 364 10.21 14.76 -8.52
CA ILE A 364 8.75 14.89 -8.39
C ILE A 364 8.00 13.66 -8.95
N HIS A 365 8.59 12.96 -9.93
CA HIS A 365 7.98 11.76 -10.54
C HIS A 365 8.14 10.48 -9.68
N ASP A 366 8.95 10.49 -8.64
CA ASP A 366 9.14 9.37 -7.71
C ASP A 366 9.53 9.87 -6.31
N LEU A 367 8.55 9.92 -5.41
CA LEU A 367 8.72 10.35 -4.02
C LEU A 367 8.84 9.18 -3.04
N ARG A 368 8.94 7.92 -3.51
CA ARG A 368 9.03 6.76 -2.61
C ARG A 368 10.32 6.78 -1.79
N ALA A 369 10.22 6.43 -0.51
CA ALA A 369 11.36 6.45 0.39
C ALA A 369 12.50 5.52 -0.06
N GLN A 370 12.18 4.34 -0.60
CA GLN A 370 13.17 3.42 -1.14
C GLN A 370 14.09 4.06 -2.20
N SER A 371 13.58 4.99 -3.00
CA SER A 371 14.33 5.66 -4.07
C SER A 371 15.38 6.65 -3.57
N TYR A 372 15.28 7.09 -2.31
CA TYR A 372 16.22 8.03 -1.68
C TYR A 372 17.12 7.34 -0.67
N VAL A 373 16.59 6.43 0.15
CA VAL A 373 17.37 5.70 1.16
C VAL A 373 18.44 4.81 0.52
N ASN A 374 18.12 4.14 -0.61
CA ASN A 374 19.06 3.26 -1.31
C ASN A 374 20.13 4.00 -2.13
N ARG A 375 20.12 5.35 -2.18
CA ARG A 375 21.19 6.12 -2.84
C ARG A 375 22.50 6.15 -2.03
N ASN A 376 22.46 5.73 -0.76
CA ASN A 376 23.58 5.78 0.17
C ASN A 376 24.23 4.43 0.47
N SER A 377 23.91 3.35 -0.26
CA SER A 377 24.95 2.34 -0.48
C SER A 377 26.09 3.10 -1.15
N PRO A 378 27.33 3.06 -0.63
CA PRO A 378 28.43 3.72 -1.31
C PRO A 378 28.35 3.27 -2.76
N LEU A 379 28.27 4.23 -3.68
CA LEU A 379 28.72 4.00 -5.04
C LEU A 379 30.22 3.72 -4.92
N THR A 380 30.59 2.52 -4.44
CA THR A 380 31.76 1.86 -4.96
C THR A 380 31.64 2.02 -6.45
N HIS A 381 32.62 2.63 -7.11
CA HIS A 381 32.69 2.76 -8.56
C HIS A 381 32.56 1.37 -9.21
N SER A 382 31.33 0.86 -9.30
CA SER A 382 30.91 -0.36 -9.95
C SER A 382 30.11 0.09 -11.14
N ASP A 383 30.50 -0.37 -12.32
CA ASP A 383 29.79 -0.06 -13.54
C ASP A 383 28.37 -0.62 -13.41
N THR A 384 27.35 0.24 -13.41
CA THR A 384 25.96 -0.20 -13.55
C THR A 384 25.60 -0.38 -15.02
N LEU A 385 24.52 -1.10 -15.34
CA LEU A 385 24.01 -1.17 -16.72
C LEU A 385 23.79 0.23 -17.32
N GLN A 386 23.30 1.17 -16.51
CA GLN A 386 23.14 2.56 -16.93
C GLN A 386 24.48 3.22 -17.27
N SER A 387 25.50 3.05 -16.43
CA SER A 387 26.83 3.65 -16.68
C SER A 387 27.54 3.05 -17.90
N LEU A 388 27.30 1.77 -18.20
CA LEU A 388 27.73 1.10 -19.42
C LEU A 388 26.98 1.61 -20.67
N GLY A 389 25.94 2.43 -20.46
CA GLY A 389 25.03 2.97 -21.47
C GLY A 389 24.26 1.89 -22.21
N VAL A 390 23.79 0.88 -21.47
CA VAL A 390 22.85 -0.11 -21.96
C VAL A 390 21.46 0.51 -21.98
N GLU A 391 20.82 0.55 -23.14
CA GLU A 391 19.41 0.95 -23.24
C GLU A 391 18.52 -0.22 -22.82
N ILE A 392 17.53 0.06 -21.97
CA ILE A 392 16.59 -0.96 -21.48
C ILE A 392 15.17 -0.52 -21.81
N PHE A 393 14.44 -1.37 -22.52
CA PHE A 393 13.04 -1.14 -22.85
C PHE A 393 12.23 -2.43 -22.84
N ARG A 394 10.92 -2.29 -22.56
CA ARG A 394 9.98 -3.40 -22.61
C ARG A 394 9.47 -3.58 -24.03
N GLY A 395 9.40 -4.83 -24.48
CA GLY A 395 8.68 -5.19 -25.69
C GLY A 395 7.21 -4.79 -25.63
N GLN A 396 6.56 -4.69 -26.78
CA GLN A 396 5.20 -4.18 -26.90
C GLN A 396 4.41 -5.03 -27.87
N ARG A 397 3.09 -5.12 -27.63
CA ARG A 397 2.19 -5.62 -28.64
C ARG A 397 2.03 -4.56 -29.73
N VAL A 398 2.45 -4.89 -30.95
CA VAL A 398 2.47 -3.98 -32.10
C VAL A 398 1.42 -4.34 -33.17
N TYR A 399 0.39 -5.10 -32.79
CA TYR A 399 -0.69 -5.55 -33.66
C TYR A 399 -2.00 -5.74 -32.86
N GLY A 400 -3.12 -5.85 -33.57
CA GLY A 400 -4.47 -5.97 -33.00
C GLY A 400 -5.22 -4.65 -32.93
N SER A 401 -4.82 -3.65 -33.74
CA SER A 401 -5.47 -2.35 -33.85
C SER A 401 -6.18 -2.20 -35.21
N PRO A 402 -7.28 -1.44 -35.30
CA PRO A 402 -7.88 -1.08 -36.59
C PRO A 402 -6.93 -0.32 -37.53
N LYS A 403 -5.84 0.25 -37.00
CA LYS A 403 -4.81 0.99 -37.77
C LYS A 403 -3.70 0.10 -38.33
N ASP A 404 -3.78 -1.22 -38.17
CA ASP A 404 -2.73 -2.14 -38.61
C ASP A 404 -2.62 -2.19 -40.15
N GLU A 405 -1.41 -1.99 -40.65
CA GLU A 405 -1.09 -2.01 -42.07
C GLU A 405 -0.38 -3.31 -42.47
N SER A 406 -0.28 -3.58 -43.78
CA SER A 406 0.54 -4.68 -44.29
C SER A 406 2.03 -4.42 -44.03
N ILE A 407 2.65 -5.28 -43.24
CA ILE A 407 4.07 -5.26 -42.91
C ILE A 407 4.48 -6.63 -42.37
N GLU A 408 5.54 -7.19 -42.95
CA GLU A 408 6.12 -8.45 -42.51
C GLU A 408 7.14 -8.23 -41.39
N TYR A 409 6.96 -8.94 -40.26
CA TYR A 409 7.89 -8.96 -39.14
C TYR A 409 7.68 -10.22 -38.27
N TYR A 410 8.62 -10.50 -37.38
CA TYR A 410 8.52 -11.56 -36.37
C TYR A 410 8.19 -10.99 -34.99
N ASP A 411 7.21 -11.58 -34.31
CA ASP A 411 6.85 -11.27 -32.94
C ASP A 411 7.57 -12.25 -31.99
N VAL A 412 8.71 -11.81 -31.45
CA VAL A 412 9.65 -12.64 -30.69
C VAL A 412 9.13 -12.82 -29.26
N GLY A 413 9.06 -14.07 -28.82
CA GLY A 413 8.62 -14.48 -27.50
C GLY A 413 9.66 -15.34 -26.77
N ILE A 414 9.33 -15.72 -25.54
CA ILE A 414 10.17 -16.61 -24.71
C ILE A 414 10.37 -17.98 -25.38
N ALA A 415 9.41 -18.43 -26.20
CA ALA A 415 9.49 -19.68 -26.93
C ALA A 415 10.63 -19.70 -27.96
N ASP A 416 11.03 -18.53 -28.48
CA ASP A 416 12.13 -18.41 -29.43
C ASP A 416 13.52 -18.41 -28.75
N PHE A 417 13.59 -18.35 -27.41
CA PHE A 417 14.87 -18.24 -26.70
C PHE A 417 15.64 -19.55 -26.80
N LYS A 418 16.80 -19.52 -27.47
CA LYS A 418 17.75 -20.64 -27.39
C LYS A 418 18.38 -20.68 -25.98
N PRO A 419 18.40 -21.85 -25.31
CA PRO A 419 18.97 -21.98 -23.96
C PRO A 419 20.46 -21.60 -23.89
N TYR A 420 21.21 -21.88 -24.96
CA TYR A 420 22.65 -21.60 -25.07
C TYR A 420 22.98 -21.02 -26.44
N GLY A 421 23.87 -20.02 -26.47
CA GLY A 421 24.35 -19.42 -27.71
C GLY A 421 23.42 -18.34 -28.26
N ILE A 422 23.28 -18.29 -29.59
CA ILE A 422 22.64 -17.18 -30.29
C ILE A 422 21.26 -17.55 -30.81
N THR A 423 20.26 -16.71 -30.55
CA THR A 423 18.93 -16.79 -31.14
C THR A 423 18.91 -16.05 -32.49
N GLN A 424 18.62 -16.79 -33.58
CA GLN A 424 18.60 -16.25 -34.96
C GLN A 424 17.35 -16.64 -35.77
N ILE A 425 16.61 -17.63 -35.29
CA ILE A 425 15.42 -18.16 -35.96
C ILE A 425 14.22 -17.80 -35.07
N PHE A 426 13.18 -17.26 -35.69
CA PHE A 426 11.95 -16.86 -35.02
C PHE A 426 10.78 -17.55 -35.71
N GLU A 427 9.83 -18.08 -34.95
CA GLU A 427 8.74 -18.89 -35.51
C GLU A 427 7.49 -18.05 -35.82
N ASN A 428 7.20 -17.05 -34.99
CA ASN A 428 5.95 -16.30 -35.03
C ASN A 428 5.98 -15.13 -36.03
N LYS A 429 5.88 -15.46 -37.32
CA LYS A 429 5.79 -14.50 -38.41
C LYS A 429 4.40 -13.82 -38.46
N LYS A 430 4.38 -12.50 -38.61
CA LYS A 430 3.18 -11.67 -38.77
C LYS A 430 3.27 -10.90 -40.08
N ASN A 431 2.13 -10.72 -40.75
CA ASN A 431 2.02 -10.00 -42.02
C ASN A 431 1.32 -8.64 -41.89
N ARG A 432 0.83 -8.28 -40.69
CA ARG A 432 0.17 -7.01 -40.41
C ARG A 432 0.53 -6.48 -39.01
N GLY A 433 0.59 -5.16 -38.87
CA GLY A 433 0.79 -4.47 -37.59
C GLY A 433 0.95 -2.96 -37.74
N ASP A 434 1.18 -2.30 -36.60
CA ASP A 434 1.43 -0.87 -36.50
C ASP A 434 2.88 -0.56 -36.93
N LYS A 435 3.05 -0.03 -38.15
CA LYS A 435 4.37 0.26 -38.74
C LYS A 435 5.22 1.19 -37.87
N VAL A 436 4.60 2.16 -37.19
CA VAL A 436 5.30 3.12 -36.34
C VAL A 436 5.87 2.42 -35.12
N LYS A 437 5.06 1.60 -34.45
CA LYS A 437 5.52 0.82 -33.30
C LYS A 437 6.55 -0.24 -33.70
N ILE A 438 6.37 -0.92 -34.82
CA ILE A 438 7.32 -1.92 -35.33
C ILE A 438 8.69 -1.29 -35.56
N LYS A 439 8.73 -0.09 -36.19
CA LYS A 439 10.00 0.63 -36.39
C LYS A 439 10.61 1.08 -35.07
N LYS A 440 9.79 1.59 -34.14
CA LYS A 440 10.24 2.10 -32.83
C LYS A 440 10.83 1.01 -31.93
N TYR A 441 10.21 -0.17 -31.90
CA TYR A 441 10.59 -1.29 -31.03
C TYR A 441 11.34 -2.40 -31.77
N ALA A 442 11.89 -2.10 -32.94
CA ALA A 442 12.67 -3.05 -33.71
C ALA A 442 13.87 -3.54 -32.90
N LEU A 443 14.01 -4.86 -32.82
CA LEU A 443 15.18 -5.50 -32.25
C LEU A 443 16.37 -5.33 -33.19
N GLN A 444 17.55 -5.24 -32.59
CA GLN A 444 18.83 -5.08 -33.28
C GLN A 444 19.71 -6.31 -33.03
N SER A 445 20.69 -6.48 -33.91
CA SER A 445 21.69 -7.54 -33.74
C SER A 445 22.38 -7.39 -32.39
N TYR A 446 22.53 -8.50 -31.67
CA TYR A 446 23.13 -8.56 -30.33
C TYR A 446 22.35 -7.88 -29.19
N ASP A 447 21.06 -7.57 -29.40
CA ASP A 447 20.18 -7.28 -28.26
C ASP A 447 20.11 -8.51 -27.32
N ILE A 448 20.15 -8.26 -26.00
CA ILE A 448 19.94 -9.28 -24.98
C ILE A 448 18.48 -9.23 -24.56
N LEU A 449 17.81 -10.38 -24.55
CA LEU A 449 16.40 -10.50 -24.20
C LEU A 449 16.23 -11.21 -22.86
N LEU A 450 15.38 -10.65 -21.99
CA LEU A 450 15.03 -11.21 -20.68
C LEU A 450 13.52 -11.46 -20.62
N SER A 451 13.10 -12.58 -20.02
CA SER A 451 11.67 -12.80 -19.72
C SER A 451 11.18 -11.82 -18.65
N LEU A 452 10.09 -11.09 -18.87
CA LEU A 452 9.56 -10.10 -17.92
C LEU A 452 9.18 -10.69 -16.56
N ARG A 453 8.70 -11.94 -16.54
CA ARG A 453 8.16 -12.64 -15.36
C ARG A 453 8.95 -13.91 -15.06
N GLY A 454 9.06 -14.26 -13.78
CA GLY A 454 9.67 -15.51 -13.32
C GLY A 454 10.41 -15.35 -11.99
N ILE A 455 10.96 -16.45 -11.46
CA ILE A 455 11.85 -16.41 -10.29
C ILE A 455 13.30 -16.12 -10.73
N SER A 456 13.73 -16.75 -11.83
CA SER A 456 14.99 -16.46 -12.53
C SER A 456 14.65 -16.14 -13.98
N PRO A 457 15.17 -15.05 -14.58
CA PRO A 457 14.91 -14.76 -15.98
C PRO A 457 15.44 -15.84 -16.90
N LYS A 458 14.63 -16.20 -17.90
CA LYS A 458 15.19 -16.76 -19.13
C LYS A 458 15.89 -15.64 -19.88
N ILE A 459 17.09 -15.93 -20.39
CA ILE A 459 17.94 -14.98 -21.10
C ILE A 459 18.24 -15.51 -22.51
N ALA A 460 18.33 -14.61 -23.48
CA ALA A 460 18.78 -14.93 -24.84
C ALA A 460 19.64 -13.79 -25.41
N LEU A 461 20.60 -14.13 -26.26
CA LEU A 461 21.35 -13.17 -27.06
C LEU A 461 20.90 -13.28 -28.52
N LEU A 462 20.53 -12.17 -29.15
CA LEU A 462 20.22 -12.15 -30.58
C LEU A 462 21.48 -12.22 -31.43
N GLY A 463 21.37 -12.88 -32.57
CA GLY A 463 22.43 -12.91 -33.58
C GLY A 463 22.34 -11.75 -34.54
N GLU A 464 22.85 -11.97 -35.75
CA GLU A 464 22.65 -11.03 -36.84
C GLU A 464 21.17 -11.06 -37.28
N VAL A 465 20.46 -9.98 -36.97
CA VAL A 465 19.04 -9.82 -37.28
C VAL A 465 18.91 -9.42 -38.76
N LYS A 466 18.50 -10.37 -39.60
CA LYS A 466 18.28 -10.15 -41.05
C LYS A 466 16.84 -9.76 -41.39
N SER A 467 15.89 -10.15 -40.54
CA SER A 467 14.46 -9.90 -40.71
C SER A 467 13.95 -8.95 -39.64
N ARG A 468 12.95 -8.12 -39.97
CA ARG A 468 12.32 -7.25 -38.96
C ARG A 468 11.72 -8.11 -37.85
N CYS A 469 12.07 -7.81 -36.60
CA CYS A 469 11.51 -8.49 -35.46
C CYS A 469 11.32 -7.55 -34.27
N VAL A 470 10.34 -7.84 -33.44
CA VAL A 470 9.94 -7.02 -32.28
C VAL A 470 9.73 -7.96 -31.09
N ALA A 471 10.25 -7.58 -29.93
CA ALA A 471 9.98 -8.31 -28.69
C ALA A 471 8.53 -8.07 -28.24
N ASN A 472 7.83 -9.14 -27.87
CA ASN A 472 6.47 -9.02 -27.36
C ASN A 472 6.42 -8.43 -25.94
N ALA A 473 5.22 -8.16 -25.42
CA ALA A 473 5.02 -7.51 -24.13
C ALA A 473 5.54 -8.29 -22.90
N GLY A 474 5.93 -9.55 -23.07
CA GLY A 474 6.51 -10.42 -22.05
C GLY A 474 8.04 -10.40 -22.01
N ILE A 475 8.71 -9.56 -22.81
CA ILE A 475 10.17 -9.50 -22.90
C ILE A 475 10.68 -8.10 -22.54
N ILE A 476 11.84 -8.06 -21.89
CA ILE A 476 12.67 -6.85 -21.72
C ILE A 476 13.89 -6.98 -22.62
N THR A 477 14.23 -5.91 -23.31
CA THR A 477 15.39 -5.82 -24.20
C THR A 477 16.47 -4.96 -23.56
N LEU A 478 17.70 -5.47 -23.52
CA LEU A 478 18.91 -4.78 -23.11
C LEU A 478 19.78 -4.60 -24.35
N ARG A 479 19.97 -3.35 -24.77
CA ARG A 479 20.77 -2.98 -25.95
C ARG A 479 22.07 -2.34 -25.51
N ALA A 480 23.17 -3.07 -25.70
CA ALA A 480 24.50 -2.56 -25.40
C ALA A 480 25.04 -1.68 -26.54
N LYS A 481 26.00 -0.80 -26.23
CA LYS A 481 26.63 0.09 -27.22
C LYS A 481 27.33 -0.64 -28.37
N ASN A 482 27.85 -1.84 -28.11
CA ASN A 482 28.56 -2.63 -29.10
C ASN A 482 28.44 -4.14 -28.81
N LYS A 483 28.75 -4.94 -29.84
CA LYS A 483 28.72 -6.40 -29.82
C LYS A 483 29.57 -7.00 -28.69
N GLN A 484 30.76 -6.47 -28.44
CA GLN A 484 31.66 -6.98 -27.40
C GLN A 484 31.03 -6.85 -26.02
N THR A 485 30.40 -5.70 -25.74
CA THR A 485 29.72 -5.42 -24.47
C THR A 485 28.49 -6.31 -24.32
N ALA A 486 27.71 -6.50 -25.39
CA ALA A 486 26.55 -7.40 -25.39
C ALA A 486 26.95 -8.84 -25.05
N ILE A 487 27.99 -9.37 -25.70
CA ILE A 487 28.48 -10.73 -25.44
C ILE A 487 29.00 -10.85 -24.00
N ALA A 488 29.77 -9.87 -23.53
CA ALA A 488 30.28 -9.87 -22.15
C ALA A 488 29.16 -9.85 -21.10
N LEU A 489 28.13 -9.01 -21.29
CA LEU A 489 26.97 -8.95 -20.39
C LEU A 489 26.15 -10.24 -20.43
N TYR A 490 25.90 -10.80 -21.62
CA TYR A 490 25.21 -12.08 -21.75
C TYR A 490 25.96 -13.21 -21.02
N CYS A 491 27.28 -13.31 -21.19
CA CYS A 491 28.10 -14.28 -20.49
C CYS A 491 28.11 -14.07 -18.97
N TYR A 492 28.10 -12.82 -18.50
CA TYR A 492 27.97 -12.51 -17.07
C TYR A 492 26.63 -12.99 -16.52
N PHE A 493 25.52 -12.66 -17.18
CA PHE A 493 24.17 -13.09 -16.76
C PHE A 493 23.96 -14.60 -16.83
N PHE A 494 24.66 -15.27 -17.74
CA PHE A 494 24.65 -16.73 -17.82
C PHE A 494 25.36 -17.40 -16.63
N ARG A 495 26.35 -16.76 -16.01
CA ARG A 495 27.08 -17.31 -14.86
C ARG A 495 26.27 -17.14 -13.58
N SER A 496 26.50 -18.01 -12.60
CA SER A 496 25.79 -18.02 -11.31
C SER A 496 25.77 -16.66 -10.59
N ALA A 497 26.85 -15.88 -10.71
CA ALA A 497 26.92 -14.54 -10.11
C ALA A 497 25.93 -13.56 -10.77
N GLY A 498 25.86 -13.52 -12.10
CA GLY A 498 24.92 -12.67 -12.82
C GLY A 498 23.49 -13.19 -12.74
N GLU A 499 23.28 -14.50 -12.76
CA GLU A 499 21.97 -15.11 -12.53
C GLU A 499 21.43 -14.74 -11.14
N THR A 500 22.25 -14.84 -10.09
CA THR A 500 21.87 -14.45 -8.73
C THR A 500 21.56 -12.96 -8.64
N ALA A 501 22.33 -12.12 -9.33
CA ALA A 501 22.09 -10.68 -9.38
C ALA A 501 20.75 -10.35 -10.04
N LEU A 502 20.42 -11.01 -11.16
CA LEU A 502 19.12 -10.88 -11.81
C LEU A 502 17.99 -11.41 -10.92
N LYS A 503 18.14 -12.60 -10.32
CA LYS A 503 17.14 -13.21 -9.43
C LYS A 503 16.72 -12.26 -8.29
N LYS A 504 17.68 -11.60 -7.64
CA LYS A 504 17.40 -10.59 -6.59
C LYS A 504 16.49 -9.46 -7.08
N ILE A 505 16.66 -9.01 -8.33
CA ILE A 505 15.80 -7.98 -8.92
C ILE A 505 14.36 -8.48 -9.10
N TYR A 506 14.19 -9.74 -9.51
CA TYR A 506 12.86 -10.34 -9.70
C TYR A 506 12.16 -10.55 -8.35
N GLU A 507 12.87 -11.00 -7.32
CA GLU A 507 12.32 -11.24 -5.98
C GLU A 507 11.88 -9.95 -5.26
N GLN A 508 12.52 -8.81 -5.54
CA GLN A 508 12.16 -7.51 -4.94
C GLN A 508 10.87 -6.92 -5.53
N SER A 509 10.47 -7.36 -6.72
CA SER A 509 9.24 -6.93 -7.37
C SER A 509 8.04 -7.73 -6.85
N GLY A 510 7.00 -7.05 -6.34
CA GLY A 510 5.87 -7.72 -5.66
C GLY A 510 5.05 -8.69 -6.52
N GLU A 511 5.27 -8.71 -7.85
CA GLU A 511 4.58 -9.59 -8.80
C GLU A 511 5.52 -10.55 -9.55
N ASN A 512 6.79 -10.69 -9.12
CA ASN A 512 7.84 -11.37 -9.91
C ASN A 512 7.99 -10.78 -11.33
N THR A 513 7.77 -9.47 -11.47
CA THR A 513 7.90 -8.68 -12.72
C THR A 513 9.04 -7.70 -12.61
N VAL A 514 9.97 -7.70 -13.57
CA VAL A 514 11.13 -6.82 -13.46
C VAL A 514 10.78 -5.35 -13.56
N ASN A 515 11.27 -4.58 -12.59
CA ASN A 515 11.35 -3.13 -12.68
C ASN A 515 12.59 -2.72 -13.49
N ILE A 516 12.36 -2.02 -14.61
CA ILE A 516 13.43 -1.50 -15.50
C ILE A 516 14.41 -0.58 -14.75
N GLU A 517 13.94 0.22 -13.79
CA GLU A 517 14.82 1.09 -13.00
C GLU A 517 15.81 0.29 -12.15
N ASN A 518 15.37 -0.85 -11.61
CA ASN A 518 16.24 -1.74 -10.84
C ASN A 518 17.29 -2.40 -11.74
N LEU A 519 16.94 -2.73 -13.00
CA LEU A 519 17.92 -3.20 -13.98
C LEU A 519 18.94 -2.12 -14.31
N TYR A 520 18.54 -0.88 -14.54
CA TYR A 520 19.49 0.22 -14.80
C TYR A 520 20.52 0.37 -13.67
N ARG A 521 20.10 0.14 -12.43
CA ARG A 521 20.94 0.21 -11.22
C ARG A 521 21.64 -1.10 -10.88
N LEU A 522 21.52 -2.14 -11.71
CA LEU A 522 22.20 -3.41 -11.48
C LEU A 522 23.71 -3.21 -11.55
N ASN A 523 24.39 -3.48 -10.45
CA ASN A 523 25.85 -3.42 -10.37
C ASN A 523 26.47 -4.55 -11.19
N ILE A 524 27.33 -4.19 -12.14
CA ILE A 524 28.12 -5.09 -12.96
C ILE A 524 29.55 -5.10 -12.41
N PRO A 525 30.10 -6.27 -12.04
CA PRO A 525 31.49 -6.38 -11.58
C PRO A 525 32.47 -5.89 -12.65
N LYS A 526 33.58 -5.25 -12.26
CA LYS A 526 34.58 -4.75 -13.21
C LYS A 526 35.17 -5.86 -14.10
N ASP A 527 35.19 -7.09 -13.60
CA ASP A 527 35.69 -8.28 -14.29
C ASP A 527 34.60 -9.04 -15.07
N TYR A 528 33.40 -8.45 -15.29
CA TYR A 528 32.30 -9.12 -16.00
C TYR A 528 32.66 -9.59 -17.41
N SER A 529 33.59 -8.89 -18.07
CA SER A 529 34.07 -9.19 -19.42
C SER A 529 35.19 -10.25 -19.44
N LYS A 530 35.75 -10.60 -18.27
CA LYS A 530 36.81 -11.60 -18.13
C LYS A 530 36.32 -12.95 -18.65
N ASP A 531 37.13 -13.55 -19.52
CA ASP A 531 36.87 -14.84 -20.18
C ASP A 531 35.61 -14.92 -21.04
N SER A 532 34.87 -13.81 -21.23
CA SER A 532 33.60 -13.77 -21.97
C SER A 532 33.72 -14.36 -23.38
N LYS A 533 34.80 -14.05 -24.12
CA LYS A 533 35.04 -14.61 -25.45
C LYS A 533 35.16 -16.13 -25.44
N LYS A 534 35.93 -16.68 -24.49
CA LYS A 534 36.13 -18.13 -24.34
C LYS A 534 34.82 -18.81 -23.95
N ILE A 535 34.13 -18.26 -22.96
CA ILE A 535 32.83 -18.75 -22.48
C ILE A 535 31.84 -18.76 -23.64
N PHE A 536 31.73 -17.66 -24.39
CA PHE A 536 30.79 -17.54 -25.48
C PHE A 536 31.07 -18.55 -26.60
N THR A 537 32.33 -18.71 -27.02
CA THR A 537 32.69 -19.73 -28.01
C THR A 537 32.33 -21.14 -27.55
N THR A 538 32.51 -21.45 -26.26
CA THR A 538 32.08 -22.73 -25.68
C THR A 538 30.55 -22.87 -25.69
N LEU A 539 29.81 -21.81 -25.31
CA LEU A 539 28.34 -21.82 -25.35
C LEU A 539 27.79 -22.01 -26.77
N GLU A 540 28.39 -21.38 -27.77
CA GLU A 540 28.00 -21.57 -29.17
C GLU A 540 28.25 -23.01 -29.63
N LYS A 541 29.39 -23.60 -29.25
CA LYS A 541 29.70 -25.00 -29.58
C LYS A 541 28.69 -25.95 -28.93
N LEU A 542 28.47 -25.82 -27.62
CA LEU A 542 27.53 -26.65 -26.87
C LEU A 542 26.09 -26.45 -27.35
N GLY A 543 25.71 -25.22 -27.72
CA GLY A 543 24.40 -24.92 -28.29
C GLY A 543 24.16 -25.65 -29.61
N LYS A 544 25.17 -25.74 -30.49
CA LYS A 544 25.08 -26.53 -31.73
C LYS A 544 24.95 -28.02 -31.46
N GLU A 545 25.72 -28.54 -30.50
CA GLU A 545 25.62 -29.95 -30.09
C GLU A 545 24.23 -30.28 -29.54
N LEU A 546 23.66 -29.39 -28.71
CA LEU A 546 22.30 -29.53 -28.19
C LEU A 546 21.26 -29.54 -29.31
N GLU A 547 21.36 -28.62 -30.27
CA GLU A 547 20.46 -28.56 -31.42
C GLU A 547 20.53 -29.84 -32.28
N MET A 548 21.72 -30.41 -32.46
CA MET A 548 21.86 -31.71 -33.13
C MET A 548 21.16 -32.85 -32.36
N ILE A 549 21.25 -32.85 -31.02
CA ILE A 549 20.60 -33.85 -30.17
C ILE A 549 19.07 -33.67 -30.22
N GLU A 550 18.57 -32.44 -30.09
CA GLU A 550 17.14 -32.13 -30.15
C GLU A 550 16.54 -32.55 -31.50
N ASN A 551 17.24 -32.30 -32.60
CA ASN A 551 16.82 -32.75 -33.94
C ASN A 551 16.79 -34.28 -34.06
N LYS A 552 17.78 -34.99 -33.51
CA LYS A 552 17.76 -36.47 -33.46
C LYS A 552 16.55 -36.99 -32.68
N ILE A 553 16.25 -36.40 -31.52
CA ILE A 553 15.07 -36.76 -30.72
C ILE A 553 13.77 -36.45 -31.48
N LYS A 554 13.69 -35.30 -32.15
CA LYS A 554 12.51 -34.92 -32.95
C LYS A 554 12.28 -35.89 -34.11
N ASN A 555 13.33 -36.35 -34.77
CA ASN A 555 13.25 -37.35 -35.83
C ASN A 555 12.75 -38.71 -35.32
N LEU A 556 13.16 -39.12 -34.10
CA LEU A 556 12.63 -40.33 -33.45
C LEU A 556 11.15 -40.21 -33.05
N LYS A 557 10.66 -38.99 -32.79
CA LYS A 557 9.24 -38.73 -32.51
C LYS A 557 8.37 -38.67 -33.78
N GLY A 558 9.00 -38.57 -34.96
CA GLY A 558 8.35 -38.45 -36.26
C GLY A 558 8.72 -39.60 -37.21
N SER A 559 8.86 -40.81 -36.67
CA SER A 559 8.90 -42.09 -37.41
C SER A 559 7.63 -42.87 -37.10
#